data_AF-A0AAP2DSP8-F1
#
_entry.id   AF-A0AAP2DSP8-F1
#
_cell.length_a   1.000
_cell.length_b   1.000
_cell.length_c   1.000
_cell.angle_alpha   90.00
_cell.angle_beta   90.00
_cell.angle_gamma   90.00
#
_symmetry.space_group_name_H-M   'P 1'
#
loop_
_entity.id
_entity.type
_entity.pdbx_description
1 polymer ?
#
loop_
_entity_poly.entity_id
_entity_poly.type
_entity_poly.pdbx_seq_one_letter_code
_entity_poly.pdbx_strand_id
1 'polypeptide(L)'
;MRIEVLKSKIHRAKITQAELHYVGSISIDEDLLDAANMIEGEKVTVVNVNNGERLETYIIRGERGSGMVCLNGPAARKAQVAFKPTIIFPTPDNKLS
;
A
#
# COMPACT_ATOMS: atom_id res chain seq x y z
N MET A 1 5.98 27.57 9.01
CA MET A 1 5.90 26.18 9.53
C MET A 1 5.06 25.36 8.56
N ARG A 2 5.55 24.21 8.09
CA ARG A 2 4.75 23.23 7.33
C ARG A 2 4.52 22.02 8.26
N ILE A 3 3.27 21.54 8.35
CA ILE A 3 2.89 20.35 9.13
C ILE A 3 2.46 19.27 8.13
N GLU A 4 2.92 18.05 8.33
CA GLU A 4 2.47 16.88 7.57
C GLU A 4 1.33 16.19 8.32
N VAL A 5 0.21 15.96 7.64
CA VAL A 5 -0.97 15.28 8.20
C VAL A 5 -1.33 14.07 7.35
N LEU A 6 -1.87 13.04 7.99
CA LEU A 6 -2.34 11.84 7.31
C LEU A 6 -3.57 12.17 6.46
N LYS A 7 -3.46 12.06 5.12
CA LYS A 7 -4.59 12.23 4.19
C LYS A 7 -5.64 11.13 4.38
N SER A 8 -5.23 9.87 4.35
CA SER A 8 -6.11 8.70 4.46
C SER A 8 -5.36 7.45 4.87
N LYS A 9 -6.07 6.34 5.12
CA LYS A 9 -5.45 5.02 5.36
C LYS A 9 -6.38 3.88 4.99
N ILE A 10 -5.81 2.76 4.58
CA ILE A 10 -6.46 1.45 4.58
C ILE A 10 -5.98 0.71 5.83
N HIS A 11 -6.89 0.49 6.77
CA HIS A 11 -6.55 -0.10 8.06
C HIS A 11 -6.69 -1.61 8.04
N ARG A 12 -5.61 -2.31 8.41
CA ARG A 12 -5.58 -3.77 8.61
C ARG A 12 -5.96 -4.58 7.36
N ALA A 13 -5.50 -4.11 6.20
CA ALA A 13 -5.63 -4.83 4.93
C ALA A 13 -4.89 -6.17 4.98
N LYS A 14 -5.51 -7.23 4.44
CA LYS A 14 -4.88 -8.56 4.33
C LYS A 14 -4.02 -8.59 3.07
N ILE A 15 -2.76 -9.02 3.16
CA ILE A 15 -1.96 -9.30 1.97
C ILE A 15 -2.52 -10.55 1.28
N THR A 16 -3.04 -10.37 0.07
CA THR A 16 -3.64 -11.44 -0.73
C THR A 16 -2.63 -12.12 -1.63
N GLN A 17 -1.59 -11.39 -2.07
CA GLN A 17 -0.56 -11.89 -2.97
C GLN A 17 0.79 -11.20 -2.70
N ALA A 18 1.88 -11.88 -3.06
CA ALA A 18 3.22 -11.32 -3.04
C ALA A 18 3.99 -11.82 -4.26
N GLU A 19 4.37 -10.94 -5.18
CA GLU A 19 5.02 -11.28 -6.45
C GLU A 19 6.44 -10.71 -6.50
N LEU A 20 7.46 -11.57 -6.33
CA LEU A 20 8.85 -11.14 -6.21
C LEU A 20 9.44 -10.66 -7.54
N HIS A 21 8.97 -11.18 -8.68
CA HIS A 21 9.61 -10.97 -9.98
C HIS A 21 9.03 -9.78 -10.76
N TYR A 22 8.16 -8.99 -10.13
CA TYR A 22 7.57 -7.79 -10.71
C TYR A 22 8.27 -6.49 -10.25
N VAL A 23 7.88 -5.35 -10.83
CA VAL A 23 8.40 -4.03 -10.43
C VAL A 23 7.88 -3.64 -9.05
N GLY A 24 8.77 -3.14 -8.18
CA GLY A 24 8.45 -2.78 -6.81
C GLY A 24 7.28 -1.79 -6.70
N SER A 25 6.13 -2.27 -6.22
CA SER A 25 4.87 -1.54 -6.13
C SER A 25 3.92 -2.24 -5.14
N ILE A 26 2.76 -1.64 -4.88
CA ILE A 26 1.63 -2.32 -4.24
C ILE A 26 0.40 -2.24 -5.14
N SER A 27 -0.15 -3.39 -5.54
CA SER A 27 -1.44 -3.43 -6.24
C SER A 27 -2.58 -3.50 -5.22
N ILE A 28 -3.56 -2.61 -5.34
CA ILE A 28 -4.69 -2.52 -4.40
C ILE A 28 -5.99 -2.49 -5.20
N ASP A 29 -6.98 -3.26 -4.77
CA ASP A 29 -8.35 -3.20 -5.28
C ASP A 29 -8.86 -1.75 -5.38
N GLU A 30 -9.40 -1.40 -6.54
CA GLU A 30 -9.95 -0.08 -6.78
C GLU A 30 -11.05 0.33 -5.80
N ASP A 31 -11.89 -0.59 -5.31
CA ASP A 31 -12.92 -0.26 -4.31
C ASP A 31 -12.29 0.21 -2.99
N LEU A 32 -11.14 -0.38 -2.60
CA LEU A 32 -10.38 0.05 -1.43
C LEU A 32 -9.69 1.40 -1.67
N LEU A 33 -9.18 1.62 -2.88
CA LEU A 33 -8.56 2.89 -3.26
C LEU A 33 -9.59 4.03 -3.25
N ASP A 34 -10.76 3.81 -3.84
CA ASP A 34 -11.85 4.79 -3.87
C ASP A 34 -12.35 5.10 -2.45
N ALA A 35 -12.55 4.06 -1.61
CA ALA A 35 -12.95 4.24 -0.21
C ALA A 35 -11.90 5.00 0.63
N ALA A 36 -10.61 4.82 0.32
CA ALA A 36 -9.51 5.51 0.99
C ALA A 36 -9.08 6.82 0.29
N ASN A 37 -9.76 7.26 -0.77
CA ASN A 37 -9.37 8.42 -1.58
C ASN A 37 -7.89 8.38 -2.02
N MET A 38 -7.44 7.21 -2.48
CA MET A 38 -6.08 6.95 -2.97
C MET A 38 -6.08 6.78 -4.49
N ILE A 39 -5.00 7.16 -5.15
CA ILE A 39 -4.88 7.09 -6.62
C ILE A 39 -3.67 6.27 -7.07
N GLU A 40 -3.73 5.78 -8.30
CA GLU A 40 -2.60 5.13 -8.95
C GLU A 40 -1.38 6.05 -9.03
N GLY A 41 -0.19 5.49 -8.78
CA GLY A 41 1.06 6.24 -8.72
C GLY A 41 1.28 7.03 -7.42
N GLU A 42 0.29 7.12 -6.53
CA GLU A 42 0.45 7.79 -5.24
C GLU A 42 1.48 7.05 -4.38
N LYS A 43 2.42 7.82 -3.81
CA LYS A 43 3.40 7.29 -2.87
C LYS A 43 2.70 6.88 -1.59
N VAL A 44 2.96 5.67 -1.12
CA VAL A 44 2.38 5.11 0.10
C VAL A 44 3.44 4.51 1.00
N THR A 45 3.16 4.55 2.29
CA THR A 45 3.87 3.79 3.31
C THR A 45 3.02 2.61 3.73
N VAL A 46 3.65 1.44 3.74
CA VAL A 46 3.05 0.17 4.11
C VAL A 46 3.72 -0.32 5.39
N VAL A 47 2.92 -0.59 6.43
CA VAL A 47 3.38 -1.03 7.74
C VAL A 47 2.83 -2.42 8.01
N ASN A 48 3.72 -3.41 8.05
CA ASN A 48 3.36 -4.79 8.31
C ASN A 48 3.30 -5.02 9.83
N VAL A 49 2.09 -5.26 10.35
CA VAL A 49 1.87 -5.42 11.80
C VAL A 49 2.49 -6.72 12.33
N ASN A 50 2.74 -7.71 11.47
CA ASN A 50 3.29 -9.00 11.89
C ASN A 50 4.78 -8.95 12.23
N ASN A 51 5.58 -8.27 11.40
CA ASN A 51 7.05 -8.28 11.51
C ASN A 51 7.64 -6.89 11.76
N GLY A 52 6.82 -5.84 11.82
CA GLY A 52 7.25 -4.47 12.08
C GLY A 52 7.91 -3.77 10.89
N GLU A 53 8.00 -4.43 9.73
CA GLU A 53 8.58 -3.83 8.52
C GLU A 53 7.75 -2.63 8.06
N ARG A 54 8.48 -1.61 7.59
CA ARG A 54 7.92 -0.38 7.05
C ARG A 54 8.57 -0.13 5.70
N LEU A 55 7.78 -0.01 4.66
CA LEU A 55 8.28 0.23 3.31
C LEU A 55 7.53 1.38 2.66
N GLU A 56 8.22 2.09 1.78
CA GLU A 56 7.62 3.10 0.92
C GLU A 56 7.60 2.58 -0.51
N THR A 57 6.49 2.78 -1.19
CA THR A 57 6.32 2.38 -2.59
C THR A 57 5.20 3.22 -3.22
N TYR A 58 4.69 2.82 -4.38
CA TYR A 58 3.58 3.48 -5.06
C TYR A 58 2.48 2.49 -5.42
N ILE A 59 1.26 3.02 -5.60
CA ILE A 59 0.06 2.23 -5.90
C ILE A 59 0.00 1.88 -7.39
N ILE A 60 -0.38 0.64 -7.69
CA ILE A 60 -0.90 0.18 -8.99
C ILE A 60 -2.37 -0.23 -8.78
N ARG A 61 -3.25 0.05 -9.74
CA ARG A 61 -4.65 -0.39 -9.64
C ARG A 61 -4.73 -1.91 -9.75
N GLY A 62 -5.43 -2.52 -8.80
CA GLY A 62 -5.83 -3.90 -8.84
C GLY A 62 -7.19 -4.10 -9.50
N GLU A 63 -7.57 -5.35 -9.74
CA GLU A 63 -8.92 -5.67 -10.21
C GLU A 63 -9.96 -5.23 -9.18
N ARG A 64 -10.96 -4.47 -9.61
CA ARG A 64 -12.04 -3.95 -8.77
C ARG A 64 -12.88 -5.08 -8.15
N GLY A 65 -13.15 -4.98 -6.84
CA GLY A 65 -13.97 -5.93 -6.09
C GLY A 65 -13.27 -7.27 -5.78
N SER A 66 -12.00 -7.42 -6.16
CA SER A 66 -11.20 -8.63 -5.90
C SER A 66 -10.73 -8.78 -4.45
N GLY A 67 -10.76 -7.69 -3.68
CA GLY A 67 -10.12 -7.56 -2.37
C GLY A 67 -8.58 -7.60 -2.45
N MET A 68 -7.99 -7.46 -3.64
CA MET A 68 -6.56 -7.62 -3.85
C MET A 68 -5.73 -6.58 -3.07
N VAL A 69 -4.70 -7.08 -2.40
CA VAL A 69 -3.58 -6.31 -1.86
C VAL A 69 -2.31 -7.12 -2.13
N CYS A 70 -1.62 -6.79 -3.21
CA CYS A 70 -0.43 -7.49 -3.68
C CYS A 70 0.84 -6.65 -3.48
N LEU A 71 1.84 -7.20 -2.80
CA LEU A 71 3.17 -6.57 -2.76
C LEU A 71 4.04 -7.12 -3.88
N ASN A 72 4.54 -6.22 -4.72
CA ASN A 72 5.31 -6.57 -5.91
C ASN A 72 6.80 -6.28 -5.73
N GLY A 73 7.65 -7.01 -6.44
CA GLY A 73 9.09 -6.82 -6.48
C GLY A 73 9.77 -7.03 -5.12
N PRO A 74 10.78 -6.21 -4.78
CA PRO A 74 11.48 -6.31 -3.49
C PRO A 74 10.55 -6.21 -2.27
N ALA A 75 9.41 -5.52 -2.40
CA ALA A 75 8.40 -5.41 -1.34
C ALA A 75 7.75 -6.77 -1.01
N ALA A 76 7.72 -7.73 -1.94
CA ALA A 76 7.22 -9.08 -1.71
C ALA A 76 8.01 -9.83 -0.61
N ARG A 77 9.28 -9.47 -0.36
CA ARG A 77 10.09 -10.07 0.72
C ARG A 77 9.71 -9.55 2.11
N LYS A 78 8.96 -8.45 2.19
CA LYS A 78 8.67 -7.71 3.44
C LYS A 78 7.32 -8.08 4.05
N ALA A 79 6.49 -8.84 3.34
CA ALA A 79 5.31 -9.47 3.91
C ALA A 79 5.12 -10.89 3.35
N GLN A 80 4.26 -11.65 4.01
CA GLN A 80 3.82 -12.95 3.54
C GLN A 80 2.33 -12.89 3.24
N VAL A 81 1.88 -13.69 2.29
CA VAL A 81 0.44 -13.93 2.09
C VAL A 81 -0.09 -14.62 3.36
N ALA A 82 -0.84 -13.87 4.17
CA ALA A 82 -1.38 -14.35 5.43
C ALA A 82 -2.52 -13.46 5.90
N PHE A 83 -3.36 -13.96 6.81
CA PHE A 83 -4.41 -13.18 7.48
C PHE A 83 -3.88 -12.01 8.34
N LYS A 84 -2.56 -11.83 8.40
CA LYS A 84 -1.96 -10.84 9.28
C LYS A 84 -2.07 -9.45 8.63
N PRO A 85 -2.61 -8.46 9.37
CA PRO A 85 -3.02 -7.19 8.80
C PRO A 85 -1.83 -6.25 8.53
N THR A 86 -1.98 -5.44 7.50
CA THR A 86 -1.06 -4.37 7.10
C THR A 86 -1.79 -3.04 7.11
N ILE A 87 -1.10 -1.94 7.45
CA ILE A 87 -1.65 -0.59 7.38
C ILE A 87 -1.01 0.13 6.20
N ILE A 88 -1.82 0.72 5.33
CA ILE A 88 -1.37 1.44 4.14
C ILE A 88 -1.84 2.89 4.27
N PHE A 89 -0.95 3.85 4.04
CA PHE A 89 -1.31 5.26 4.03
C PHE A 89 -0.49 6.05 3.01
N PRO A 90 -1.02 7.15 2.46
CA PRO A 90 -0.27 8.02 1.58
C PRO A 90 0.92 8.63 2.31
N THR A 91 2.06 8.72 1.63
CA THR A 91 3.21 9.48 2.11
C THR A 91 3.05 10.93 1.66
N PRO A 92 3.34 11.93 2.52
CA PRO A 92 3.26 13.33 2.14
C PRO A 92 4.14 13.64 0.91
N ASP A 93 3.55 14.23 -0.13
CA ASP A 93 4.30 14.72 -1.28
C ASP A 93 4.79 16.14 -0.99
N ASN A 94 6.09 16.28 -0.73
CA ASN A 94 6.74 17.58 -0.47
C ASN A 94 6.96 18.44 -1.73
N LYS A 95 6.30 18.11 -2.85
CA LYS A 95 6.52 18.73 -4.18
C LYS A 95 5.49 19.78 -4.61
N LEU A 96 4.54 20.16 -3.75
CA LEU A 96 3.70 21.32 -4.01
C LEU A 96 4.45 22.61 -3.60
N SER A 97 5.23 23.14 -4.54
CA SER A 97 5.77 24.51 -4.54
C SER A 97 5.45 25.16 -5.88
#